data_AF-A0A3M0XMS0-F1
#
_entry.id   AF-A0A3M0XMS0-F1
#
_cell.length_a   1.000
_cell.length_b   1.000
_cell.length_c   1.000
_cell.angle_alpha   90.00
_cell.angle_beta   90.00
_cell.angle_gamma   90.00
#
_symmetry.space_group_name_H-M   'P 1'
#
loop_
_entity.id
_entity.type
_entity.pdbx_description
1 polymer ?
#
loop_
_entity_poly.entity_id
_entity_poly.type
_entity_poly.pdbx_seq_one_letter_code
_entity_poly.pdbx_strand_id
1 'polypeptide(L)'
;MNIHKAIFKLSIPAMVSFMLRTIYQVVDVYWIGKIGPEALAAISSTSFVLWALYSLSDLCVVGTTTLIAQCIGSKKYKEARFISGQGLVMITLFTVVFIIIGLAIYKRLFLWM
;
A
#
# COMPACT_ATOMS: atom_id res chain seq x y z
N MET A 1 27.11 5.65 15.32
CA MET A 1 26.04 4.73 15.77
C MET A 1 26.34 3.37 15.16
N ASN A 2 26.44 2.30 15.96
CA ASN A 2 26.65 0.95 15.40
C ASN A 2 25.48 0.57 14.50
N ILE A 3 25.79 0.10 13.29
CA ILE A 3 24.81 -0.26 12.25
C ILE A 3 23.78 -1.26 12.80
N HIS A 4 24.22 -2.24 13.59
CA HIS A 4 23.32 -3.18 14.26
C HIS A 4 22.27 -2.49 15.15
N LYS A 5 22.67 -1.49 15.96
CA LYS A 5 21.74 -0.75 16.83
C LYS A 5 20.77 0.11 16.02
N ALA A 6 21.20 0.65 14.88
CA ALA A 6 20.36 1.40 13.96
C ALA A 6 19.29 0.50 13.30
N ILE A 7 19.70 -0.68 12.82
CA ILE A 7 18.80 -1.67 12.24
C ILE A 7 17.75 -2.07 13.26
N PHE A 8 18.12 -2.50 14.47
CA PHE A 8 17.13 -2.88 15.50
C PHE A 8 16.17 -1.74 15.84
N LYS A 9 16.64 -0.49 15.91
CA LYS A 9 15.81 0.67 16.22
C LYS A 9 14.77 0.98 15.13
N LEU A 10 15.04 0.62 13.87
CA LEU A 10 14.12 0.80 12.73
C LEU A 10 13.25 -0.43 12.47
N SER A 11 13.85 -1.63 12.55
CA SER A 11 13.18 -2.89 12.28
C SER A 11 12.09 -3.20 13.31
N ILE A 12 12.31 -2.91 14.60
CA ILE A 12 11.31 -3.19 15.64
C ILE A 12 9.99 -2.43 15.35
N PRO A 13 9.99 -1.08 15.17
CA PRO A 13 8.77 -0.36 14.80
C PRO A 13 8.14 -0.83 13.48
N ALA A 14 8.96 -1.16 12.48
CA ALA A 14 8.48 -1.66 11.20
C ALA A 14 7.76 -3.00 11.37
N MET A 15 8.36 -3.96 12.09
CA MET A 15 7.77 -5.26 12.39
C MET A 15 6.47 -5.12 13.16
N VAL A 16 6.42 -4.26 14.19
CA VAL A 16 5.19 -4.00 14.94
C VAL A 16 4.11 -3.44 14.01
N SER A 17 4.44 -2.49 13.14
CA SER A 17 3.51 -1.95 12.14
C SER A 17 2.95 -3.04 11.22
N PHE A 18 3.82 -3.94 10.74
CA PHE A 18 3.40 -5.07 9.92
C PHE A 18 2.52 -6.06 10.69
N MET A 19 2.84 -6.37 11.95
CA MET A 19 2.02 -7.24 12.80
C MET A 19 0.63 -6.63 13.03
N LEU A 20 0.56 -5.34 13.34
CA LEU A 20 -0.70 -4.62 13.51
C LEU A 20 -1.53 -4.64 12.22
N ARG A 21 -0.90 -4.45 11.05
CA ARG A 21 -1.56 -4.55 9.74
C ARG A 21 -2.17 -5.94 9.53
N THR A 22 -1.44 -7.01 9.84
CA THR A 22 -1.94 -8.38 9.70
C THR A 22 -3.10 -8.65 10.67
N ILE A 23 -2.98 -8.22 11.93
CA ILE A 23 -4.07 -8.37 12.91
C ILE A 23 -5.32 -7.63 12.43
N TYR A 24 -5.16 -6.42 11.90
CA TYR A 24 -6.28 -5.66 11.32
C TYR A 24 -6.98 -6.45 10.20
N GLN A 25 -6.22 -7.06 9.29
CA GLN A 25 -6.79 -7.89 8.21
C GLN A 25 -7.57 -9.10 8.77
N VAL A 26 -7.06 -9.75 9.82
CA VAL A 26 -7.76 -10.89 10.46
C VAL A 26 -9.05 -10.44 11.11
N VAL A 27 -9.03 -9.31 11.83
CA VAL A 27 -10.21 -8.74 12.48
C VAL A 27 -11.26 -8.35 11.45
N ASP A 28 -10.86 -7.75 10.33
CA ASP A 28 -11.75 -7.37 9.23
C ASP A 28 -12.47 -8.59 8.66
N VAL A 29 -11.72 -9.64 8.29
CA VAL A 29 -12.28 -10.90 7.79
C VAL A 29 -13.19 -11.57 8.82
N TYR A 30 -12.84 -11.53 10.12
CA TYR A 30 -13.66 -12.09 11.19
C TYR A 30 -15.04 -11.41 11.27
N TRP A 31 -15.09 -10.08 11.21
CA TRP A 31 -16.35 -9.34 11.24
C TRP A 31 -17.17 -9.56 9.98
N ILE A 32 -16.53 -9.63 8.81
CA ILE A 32 -17.25 -9.90 7.56
C ILE A 32 -17.81 -11.33 7.55
N GLY A 33 -17.07 -12.30 8.07
CA GLY A 33 -17.55 -13.67 8.21
C GLY A 33 -18.83 -13.78 9.06
N LYS A 34 -19.07 -12.85 10.00
CA LYS A 34 -20.33 -12.79 10.76
C LYS A 34 -21.53 -12.25 9.98
N ILE A 35 -21.30 -11.51 8.89
CA ILE A 35 -22.37 -10.99 8.02
C ILE A 35 -22.96 -12.12 7.19
N GLY A 36 -22.15 -13.12 6.83
CA GLY A 36 -22.58 -14.35 6.17
C GLY A 36 -21.50 -14.95 5.28
N PRO A 37 -21.63 -16.24 4.92
CA PRO A 37 -20.66 -16.93 4.07
C PRO A 37 -20.57 -16.32 2.67
N GLU A 38 -21.66 -15.76 2.14
CA GLU A 38 -21.67 -15.08 0.84
C GLU A 38 -20.79 -13.82 0.83
N ALA A 39 -20.81 -13.02 1.91
CA ALA A 39 -19.98 -11.83 2.04
C ALA A 39 -18.48 -12.19 2.10
N LEU A 40 -18.14 -13.27 2.80
CA LEU A 40 -16.77 -13.76 2.87
C LEU A 40 -16.28 -14.29 1.50
N ALA A 41 -17.14 -15.03 0.78
CA ALA A 41 -16.83 -15.51 -0.57
C ALA A 41 -16.59 -14.35 -1.54
N ALA A 42 -17.43 -13.32 -1.49
CA ALA A 42 -17.27 -12.11 -2.32
C ALA A 42 -15.92 -11.40 -2.07
N ILE A 43 -15.50 -11.25 -0.82
CA ILE A 43 -14.19 -10.65 -0.49
C ILE A 43 -13.04 -11.52 -0.96
N SER A 44 -13.10 -12.83 -0.73
CA SER A 44 -12.03 -13.74 -1.16
C SER A 44 -11.83 -13.71 -2.68
N SER A 45 -12.93 -13.65 -3.44
CA SER A 45 -12.90 -13.56 -4.90
C SER A 45 -12.35 -12.22 -5.40
N THR A 46 -12.68 -11.12 -4.72
CA THR A 46 -12.21 -9.76 -5.05
C THR A 46 -10.76 -9.51 -4.57
N SER A 47 -10.25 -10.32 -3.64
CA SER A 47 -8.94 -10.12 -3.02
C SER A 47 -7.79 -10.12 -4.03
N PHE A 48 -7.85 -10.96 -5.07
CA PHE A 48 -6.84 -10.98 -6.12
C PHE A 48 -6.77 -9.64 -6.88
N VAL A 49 -7.93 -9.07 -7.19
CA VAL A 49 -8.05 -7.77 -7.87
C VAL A 49 -7.50 -6.65 -6.97
N LEU A 50 -7.86 -6.66 -5.69
CA LEU A 50 -7.34 -5.70 -4.71
C LEU A 50 -5.82 -5.82 -4.55
N TRP A 51 -5.28 -7.03 -4.56
CA TRP A 51 -3.85 -7.27 -4.47
C TRP A 51 -3.09 -6.72 -5.68
N ALA A 52 -3.65 -6.88 -6.89
CA ALA A 52 -3.10 -6.27 -8.10
C ALA A 52 -3.13 -4.73 -8.06
N LEU A 53 -4.19 -4.13 -7.52
CA LEU A 53 -4.28 -2.67 -7.34
C LEU A 53 -3.29 -2.15 -6.29
N TYR A 54 -3.11 -2.88 -5.19
CA TYR A 54 -2.13 -2.54 -4.17
C TYR A 54 -0.70 -2.64 -4.69
N SER A 55 -0.35 -3.68 -5.46
CA SER A 55 1.01 -3.84 -5.99
C SER A 55 1.43 -2.69 -6.92
N LEU A 56 0.50 -2.20 -7.74
CA LEU A 56 0.71 -1.04 -8.60
C LEU A 56 0.89 0.26 -7.78
N SER A 57 0.16 0.39 -6.68
CA SER A 57 0.31 1.51 -5.76
C SER A 57 1.66 1.46 -5.02
N ASP A 58 2.04 0.27 -4.56
CA ASP A 58 3.31 0.01 -3.87
C ASP A 58 4.52 0.34 -4.76
N LEU A 59 4.43 0.13 -6.07
CA LEU A 59 5.48 0.52 -7.03
C LEU A 59 5.85 2.01 -6.89
N CYS A 60 4.86 2.91 -6.84
CA CYS A 60 5.08 4.35 -6.71
C CYS A 60 5.57 4.71 -5.30
N VAL A 61 5.02 4.07 -4.26
CA VAL A 61 5.39 4.33 -2.86
C VAL A 61 6.83 3.92 -2.60
N VAL A 62 7.24 2.73 -3.00
CA VAL A 62 8.60 2.21 -2.78
C VAL A 62 9.63 3.05 -3.55
N GLY A 63 9.36 3.41 -4.80
CA GLY A 63 10.25 4.28 -5.57
C GLY A 63 10.45 5.66 -4.92
N THR A 64 9.35 6.31 -4.54
CA THR A 64 9.37 7.64 -3.90
C THR A 64 10.09 7.61 -2.55
N THR A 65 9.74 6.66 -1.68
CA THR A 65 10.33 6.54 -0.33
C THR A 65 11.82 6.20 -0.38
N THR A 66 12.26 5.41 -1.36
CA THR A 66 13.68 5.11 -1.58
C THR A 66 14.46 6.36 -1.96
N LEU A 67 13.96 7.17 -2.90
CA LEU A 67 14.62 8.42 -3.31
C LEU A 67 14.68 9.44 -2.16
N ILE A 68 13.60 9.55 -1.37
CA ILE A 68 13.57 10.40 -0.18
C ILE A 68 14.61 9.92 0.84
N ALA A 69 14.70 8.61 1.10
CA ALA A 69 15.66 8.05 2.03
C ALA A 69 17.11 8.34 1.60
N GLN A 70 17.42 8.22 0.30
CA GLN A 70 18.74 8.56 -0.27
C GLN A 70 19.07 10.05 -0.12
N CYS A 71 18.10 10.94 -0.37
CA CYS A 71 18.29 12.39 -0.21
C CYS A 71 18.50 12.79 1.26
N ILE A 72 17.72 12.22 2.17
CA ILE A 72 17.87 12.44 3.62
C ILE A 72 19.24 11.93 4.09
N GLY A 73 19.64 10.73 3.66
CA GLY A 73 20.96 10.16 3.97
C GLY A 73 22.12 11.02 3.46
N SER A 74 21.93 11.69 2.31
CA SER A 74 22.90 12.63 1.72
C SER A 74 22.80 14.06 2.27
N LYS A 75 22.00 14.30 3.33
CA LYS A 75 21.72 15.62 3.93
C LYS A 75 21.11 16.65 2.95
N LYS A 76 20.51 16.20 1.83
CA LYS A 76 19.87 17.04 0.82
C LYS A 76 18.39 17.27 1.12
N TYR A 77 18.09 17.95 2.22
CA TYR A 77 16.72 18.10 2.72
C TYR A 77 15.79 18.88 1.78
N LYS A 78 16.30 19.87 1.03
CA LYS A 78 15.51 20.62 0.04
C LYS A 78 15.04 19.72 -1.11
N GLU A 79 15.94 18.87 -1.61
CA GLU A 79 15.64 17.90 -2.66
C GLU A 79 14.65 16.84 -2.16
N ALA A 80 14.84 16.33 -0.94
CA ALA A 80 13.88 15.42 -0.30
C ALA A 80 12.47 16.01 -0.21
N ARG A 81 12.34 17.30 0.15
CA ARG A 81 11.04 17.99 0.21
C ARG A 81 10.40 18.11 -1.17
N PHE A 82 11.19 18.42 -2.20
CA PHE A 82 10.71 18.53 -3.57
C PHE A 82 10.24 17.17 -4.11
N ILE A 83 11.03 16.11 -3.92
CA ILE A 83 10.68 14.74 -4.31
C ILE A 83 9.44 14.26 -3.57
N SER A 84 9.28 14.60 -2.28
CA SER A 84 8.07 14.28 -1.52
C SER A 84 6.82 14.91 -2.12
N GLY A 85 6.91 16.18 -2.54
CA GLY A 85 5.81 16.87 -3.23
C GLY A 85 5.50 16.26 -4.59
N GLN A 86 6.53 15.95 -5.39
CA GLN A 86 6.34 15.26 -6.67
C GLN A 86 5.73 13.88 -6.50
N GLY A 87 6.18 13.12 -5.50
CA GLY A 87 5.65 11.79 -5.17
C GLY A 87 4.16 11.84 -4.81
N LEU A 88 3.73 12.85 -4.05
CA LEU A 88 2.31 13.07 -3.74
C LEU A 88 1.48 13.37 -4.99
N VAL A 89 1.99 14.21 -5.90
CA VAL A 89 1.29 14.51 -7.16
C VAL A 89 1.22 13.24 -8.03
N MET A 90 2.34 12.52 -8.14
CA MET A 90 2.44 11.30 -8.94
C MET A 90 1.49 10.22 -8.42
N ILE A 91 1.47 9.95 -7.11
CA ILE A 91 0.56 8.94 -6.55
C ILE A 91 -0.90 9.34 -6.73
N THR A 92 -1.23 10.64 -6.57
CA THR A 92 -2.59 11.14 -6.80
C THR A 92 -3.01 10.92 -8.25
N LEU A 93 -2.14 11.24 -9.22
CA LEU A 93 -2.41 10.99 -10.64
C LEU A 93 -2.60 9.50 -10.93
N PHE A 94 -1.73 8.64 -10.40
CA PHE A 94 -1.86 7.19 -10.54
C PHE A 94 -3.18 6.68 -9.96
N THR A 95 -3.56 7.14 -8.76
CA THR A 95 -4.84 6.77 -8.14
C THR A 95 -6.02 7.20 -9.00
N VAL A 96 -6.05 8.42 -9.53
CA VAL A 96 -7.13 8.90 -10.40
C VAL A 96 -7.22 8.04 -11.67
N VAL A 97 -6.08 7.75 -12.31
CA VAL A 97 -6.04 6.88 -13.49
C VAL A 97 -6.56 5.48 -13.17
N PHE A 98 -6.17 4.90 -12.03
CA PHE A 98 -6.67 3.59 -11.61
C PHE A 98 -8.16 3.58 -11.31
N ILE A 99 -8.69 4.63 -10.69
CA ILE A 99 -10.14 4.75 -10.46
C ILE A 99 -10.88 4.78 -11.80
N ILE A 100 -10.40 5.56 -12.78
CA ILE A 100 -11.03 5.65 -14.11
C ILE A 100 -10.99 4.28 -14.82
N ILE A 101 -9.83 3.61 -14.82
CA ILE A 101 -9.68 2.28 -15.42
C ILE A 101 -10.56 1.25 -14.70
N GLY A 102 -10.58 1.29 -13.37
CA GLY A 102 -11.43 0.43 -12.55
C GLY A 102 -12.91 0.62 -12.86
N LEU A 103 -13.37 1.87 -12.98
CA LEU A 103 -14.75 2.20 -13.35
C LEU A 103 -15.10 1.84 -14.81
N ALA A 104 -14.12 1.77 -15.71
CA ALA A 104 -14.36 1.30 -17.07
C ALA A 104 -14.48 -0.24 -17.12
N ILE A 105 -13.71 -0.96 -16.29
CA ILE A 105 -13.58 -2.41 -16.35
C ILE A 105 -14.50 -3.15 -15.37
N TYR A 106 -14.95 -2.53 -14.27
CA TYR A 106 -15.68 -3.24 -13.21
C TYR A 106 -16.89 -4.02 -13.72
N LYS A 107 -17.66 -3.48 -14.68
CA LYS A 107 -18.79 -4.19 -15.28
C LYS A 107 -18.35 -5.47 -15.98
N ARG A 108 -17.23 -5.44 -16.70
CA ARG A 108 -16.72 -6.62 -17.42
C ARG A 108 -16.07 -7.63 -16.46
N LEU A 109 -15.43 -7.15 -15.39
CA LEU A 109 -14.78 -7.97 -14.39
C LEU A 109 -15.80 -8.76 -13.53
N PHE A 110 -16.84 -8.07 -13.04
CA PHE A 110 -17.89 -8.68 -12.22
C PHE A 110 -18.90 -9.51 -13.01
N LEU A 111 -18.98 -9.37 -14.34
CA LEU A 111 -19.78 -10.27 -15.19
C LEU A 111 -19.08 -11.60 -15.48
N TRP A 112 -17.78 -11.72 -15.17
CA TRP A 112 -16.98 -12.94 -15.36
C TRP A 112 -16.77 -13.74 -14.06
N MET A 113 -17.22 -13.21 -12.92
CA MET A 113 -17.18 -13.83 -11.59
C MET A 113 -18.59 -14.18 -11.14
#